data_AF-A0A892ZJK6-F1
#
_entry.id   AF-A0A892ZJK6-F1
#
_cell.length_a   1.000
_cell.length_b   1.000
_cell.length_c   1.000
_cell.angle_alpha   90.00
_cell.angle_beta   90.00
_cell.angle_gamma   90.00
#
_symmetry.space_group_name_H-M   'P 1'
#
loop_
_entity.id
_entity.type
_entity.pdbx_description
1 polymer ?
#
loop_
_entity_poly.entity_id
_entity_poly.type
_entity_poly.pdbx_seq_one_letter_code
_entity_poly.pdbx_strand_id
1 'polypeptide(L)' 'MKTVKFNISCVGLCADCDSAWLFEEEVPEDWDNMTDDEREEWAVGVFRETIQWGWVAEDEN' A
#
# COMPACT_ATOMS: atom_id res chain seq x y z
N MET A 1 16.90 -11.78 3.85
CA MET A 1 15.87 -11.45 2.87
C MET A 1 15.35 -10.06 3.19
N LYS A 2 15.21 -9.18 2.18
CA LYS A 2 14.70 -7.81 2.39
C LYS A 2 13.18 -7.83 2.15
N THR A 3 12.44 -7.13 3.00
CA THR A 3 10.99 -6.99 2.88
C THR A 3 10.60 -5.53 2.93
N VAL A 4 9.50 -5.20 2.26
CA VAL A 4 8.84 -3.90 2.37
C VAL A 4 7.55 -4.09 3.15
N LYS A 5 7.32 -3.21 4.13
CA LYS A 5 6.11 -3.22 4.95
C LYS A 5 5.16 -2.14 4.45
N PHE A 6 3.95 -2.52 4.15
CA PHE A 6 2.93 -1.61 3.64
C PHE A 6 2.04 -1.13 4.78
N ASN A 7 1.81 0.17 4.87
CA ASN A 7 0.83 0.77 5.75
C ASN A 7 -0.04 1.74 4.95
N ILE A 8 -1.20 2.08 5.50
CA ILE A 8 -2.04 3.16 4.96
C ILE A 8 -2.25 4.17 6.07
N SER A 9 -2.01 5.44 5.76
CA SER A 9 -2.49 6.51 6.63
C SER A 9 -4.00 6.68 6.39
N CYS A 10 -4.77 6.57 7.45
CA CYS A 10 -6.23 6.50 7.42
C CYS A 10 -6.83 7.67 8.19
N VAL A 11 -6.26 8.87 8.00
CA VAL A 11 -6.71 10.12 8.61
C VAL A 11 -8.21 10.30 8.38
N GLY A 12 -8.98 10.34 9.47
CA GLY A 12 -10.44 10.50 9.43
C GLY A 12 -11.25 9.20 9.34
N LEU A 13 -10.61 8.05 9.14
CA LEU A 13 -11.26 6.72 9.11
C LEU A 13 -11.07 5.97 10.42
N CYS A 14 -9.86 5.98 10.99
CA CYS A 14 -9.54 5.25 12.22
C CYS A 14 -8.34 5.86 12.93
N ALA A 15 -8.50 6.30 14.19
CA ALA A 15 -7.42 6.93 14.96
C ALA A 15 -6.31 5.94 15.40
N ASP A 16 -6.64 4.65 15.52
CA ASP A 16 -5.71 3.60 15.96
C ASP A 16 -5.02 2.87 14.79
N CYS A 17 -5.59 2.93 13.59
CA CYS A 17 -5.12 2.18 12.43
C CYS A 17 -3.92 2.83 11.75
N ASP A 18 -3.56 4.07 12.10
CA ASP A 18 -2.36 4.77 11.62
C ASP A 18 -1.04 4.13 12.11
N SER A 19 -1.10 3.12 12.99
CA SER A 19 0.08 2.59 13.69
C SER A 19 0.50 1.17 13.32
N ALA A 20 -0.27 0.44 12.49
CA ALA A 20 0.03 -0.95 12.10
C ALA A 20 0.27 -1.10 10.60
N TRP A 21 1.26 -1.92 10.22
CA TRP A 21 1.41 -2.37 8.84
C TRP A 21 0.29 -3.35 8.46
N LEU A 22 -0.21 -3.24 7.24
CA LEU A 22 -1.29 -4.07 6.70
C LEU A 22 -0.77 -5.45 6.28
N PHE A 23 0.34 -5.48 5.56
CA PHE A 23 1.02 -6.68 5.08
C PHE A 23 2.49 -6.36 4.77
N GLU A 24 3.27 -7.41 4.52
CA GLU A 24 4.68 -7.32 4.16
C GLU A 24 4.90 -8.15 2.89
N GLU A 25 5.74 -7.66 1.97
CA GLU A 25 6.10 -8.35 0.74
C GLU A 25 7.62 -8.46 0.62
N GLU A 26 8.11 -9.55 0.03
CA GLU A 26 9.52 -9.71 -0.28
C GLU A 26 9.90 -8.84 -1.49
N VAL A 27 11.06 -8.18 -1.41
CA VAL A 27 11.51 -7.34 -2.52
C VAL A 27 11.97 -8.19 -3.71
N PRO A 28 11.85 -7.70 -4.96
CA PRO A 28 12.37 -8.38 -6.13
C PRO A 28 13.91 -8.48 -6.10
N GLU A 29 14.46 -9.41 -6.88
CA GLU A 29 15.91 -9.69 -6.88
C GLU A 29 16.78 -8.49 -7.26
N ASP A 30 16.27 -7.58 -8.09
CA ASP A 30 16.96 -6.40 -8.59
C ASP A 30 16.74 -5.13 -7.75
N TRP A 31 16.08 -5.25 -6.58
CA TRP A 31 15.72 -4.12 -5.69
C TRP A 31 16.86 -3.14 -5.40
N ASP A 32 18.08 -3.65 -5.21
CA ASP A 32 19.25 -2.84 -4.87
C ASP A 32 19.77 -2.00 -6.04
N ASN A 33 19.36 -2.32 -7.27
CA ASN A 33 19.71 -1.57 -8.48
C ASN A 33 18.59 -0.61 -8.92
N MET A 34 17.40 -0.72 -8.36
CA MET A 34 16.28 0.17 -8.64
C MET A 34 16.53 1.57 -8.06
N THR A 35 16.12 2.58 -8.82
CA THR A 35 15.96 3.95 -8.35
C THR A 35 14.81 4.05 -7.34
N ASP A 36 14.75 5.15 -6.60
CA ASP A 36 13.66 5.36 -5.64
C ASP A 36 12.28 5.46 -6.33
N ASP A 37 12.23 6.07 -7.52
CA ASP A 37 11.01 6.15 -8.32
C ASP A 37 10.54 4.75 -8.77
N GLU A 38 11.45 3.90 -9.25
CA GLU A 38 11.12 2.52 -9.63
C GLU A 38 10.62 1.70 -8.43
N ARG A 39 11.22 1.90 -7.25
CA ARG A 39 10.77 1.24 -6.01
C ARG A 39 9.38 1.72 -5.60
N GLU A 40 9.08 3.00 -5.76
CA GLU A 40 7.76 3.56 -5.51
C GLU A 40 6.72 2.97 -6.47
N GLU A 41 7.02 2.94 -7.77
CA GLU A 41 6.14 2.34 -8.78
C GLU A 41 5.84 0.86 -8.48
N TRP A 42 6.87 0.08 -8.14
CA TRP A 42 6.71 -1.31 -7.70
C TRP A 42 5.82 -1.42 -6.46
N ALA A 43 6.07 -0.61 -5.43
CA ALA A 43 5.32 -0.65 -4.18
C ALA A 43 3.85 -0.29 -4.40
N VAL A 44 3.56 0.72 -5.22
CA VAL A 44 2.19 1.11 -5.59
C VAL A 44 1.49 -0.02 -6.35
N GLY A 45 2.19 -0.70 -7.25
CA GLY A 45 1.69 -1.89 -7.95
C GLY A 45 1.25 -2.99 -6.98
N VAL A 46 2.17 -3.44 -6.12
CA VAL A 46 1.91 -4.46 -5.10
C VAL A 46 0.73 -4.07 -4.20
N PHE A 47 0.68 -2.80 -3.76
CA PHE A 47 -0.40 -2.32 -2.91
C PHE A 47 -1.77 -2.42 -3.59
N ARG A 48 -1.89 -2.05 -4.87
CA ARG A 48 -3.16 -2.08 -5.62
C ARG A 48 -3.59 -3.49 -6.01
N GLU A 49 -2.65 -4.41 -6.17
CA GLU A 49 -2.95 -5.83 -6.38
C GLU A 49 -3.50 -6.47 -5.10
N THR A 50 -2.99 -6.05 -3.94
CA THR A 50 -3.34 -6.62 -2.63
C THR A 50 -4.58 -5.97 -2.01
N ILE A 51 -4.71 -4.65 -2.10
CA ILE A 51 -5.76 -3.86 -1.45
C ILE A 51 -6.76 -3.35 -2.50
N GLN A 52 -8.04 -3.69 -2.30
CA GLN A 52 -9.13 -3.24 -3.15
C GLN A 52 -9.82 -2.00 -2.55
N TRP A 53 -10.15 -1.02 -3.39
CA TRP A 53 -10.91 0.19 -3.03
C TRP A 53 -12.27 0.19 -3.72
N GLY A 54 -13.32 0.57 -3.00
CA GLY A 54 -14.69 0.65 -3.52
C GLY A 54 -15.41 1.91 -3.05
N TRP A 55 -16.42 2.35 -3.80
CA TRP A 55 -17.28 3.46 -3.44
C TRP A 55 -18.69 3.24 -4.03
N VAL A 56 -19.71 3.83 -3.40
CA VAL A 56 -21.11 3.80 -3.87
C VAL A 56 -21.65 5.23 -3.83
N ALA A 57 -22.31 5.69 -4.89
CA ALA A 57 -23.14 6.89 -4.86
C ALA A 57 -24.54 6.52 -4.35
N GLU A 58 -24.99 7.19 -3.30
CA GLU A 58 -26.39 7.15 -2.88
C GLU A 58 -27.10 8.38 -3.45
N ASP A 59 -28.10 8.16 -4.29
CA ASP A 59 -29.07 9.19 -4.68
C ASP A 59 -30.28 9.08 -3.74
N GLU A 60 -30.61 10.16 -3.01
CA GLU A 60 -31.87 10.25 -2.26
C GLU A 60 -33.03 10.38 -3.26
N ASN A 61 -33.99 9.44 -3.20
CA ASN A 61 -35.23 9.46 -4.00
C ASN A 61 -36.33 10.25 -3.27
#